data_AF-A0A9D1R9K9-F1
#
_entry.id   AF-A0A9D1R9K9-F1
#
_cell.length_a   1.000
_cell.length_b   1.000
_cell.length_c   1.000
_cell.angle_alpha   90.00
_cell.angle_beta   90.00
_cell.angle_gamma   90.00
#
_symmetry.space_group_name_H-M   'P 1'
#
loop_
_entity.id
_entity.type
_entity.pdbx_description
1 polymer ?
#
loop_
_entity_poly.entity_id
_entity_poly.type
_entity_poly.pdbx_seq_one_letter_code
_entity_poly.pdbx_strand_id
1 'polypeptide(L)' 'MDLDEEDGNFGECKYWKDPVGVNVLEKLEEKAAQVEWGGQKRREHFILFSVNGFTPELKAMAKRESGLFP' A
#
# COMPACT_ATOMS: atom_id res chain seq x y z
N MET A 1 4.43 -24.08 5.57
CA MET A 1 3.26 -23.22 5.30
C MET A 1 2.66 -22.98 6.66
N ASP A 2 3.07 -21.89 7.29
CA ASP A 2 2.57 -21.51 8.60
C ASP A 2 1.13 -20.99 8.42
N LEU A 3 0.18 -21.67 9.07
CA LEU A 3 -1.25 -21.41 8.98
C LEU A 3 -1.70 -20.27 9.94
N ASP A 4 -0.75 -19.59 10.59
CA ASP A 4 -0.98 -18.59 11.64
C ASP A 4 -0.68 -17.14 11.21
N GLU A 5 -0.20 -16.91 9.97
CA GLU A 5 -0.04 -15.56 9.42
C GLU A 5 -1.30 -15.18 8.64
N GLU A 6 -2.12 -14.31 9.22
CA GLU A 6 -3.22 -13.67 8.47
C GLU A 6 -2.64 -12.57 7.58
N ASP A 7 -3.02 -12.55 6.30
CA ASP A 7 -2.62 -11.51 5.37
C ASP A 7 -3.70 -10.40 5.30
N GLY A 8 -3.33 -9.17 5.62
CA GLY A 8 -4.17 -7.98 5.53
C GLY A 8 -3.90 -7.22 4.23
N ASN A 9 -4.92 -7.07 3.37
CA ASN A 9 -4.81 -6.31 2.12
C ASN A 9 -5.52 -4.96 2.27
N PHE A 10 -4.77 -3.87 2.11
CA PHE A 10 -5.28 -2.51 2.16
C PHE A 10 -5.14 -1.87 0.79
N GLY A 11 -6.25 -1.38 0.25
CA GLY A 11 -6.31 -0.80 -1.09
C GLY A 11 -6.80 0.64 -1.07
N GLU A 12 -6.15 1.54 -1.82
CA GLU A 12 -6.67 2.88 -2.09
C GLU A 12 -6.72 3.16 -3.60
N CYS A 13 -7.91 3.56 -4.08
CA CYS A 13 -8.14 3.90 -5.48
C CYS A 13 -8.31 5.42 -5.63
N LYS A 14 -7.53 6.03 -6.52
CA LYS A 14 -7.62 7.45 -6.87
C LYS A 14 -7.96 7.62 -8.35
N TYR A 15 -9.16 8.13 -8.59
CA TYR A 15 -9.69 8.41 -9.92
C TYR A 15 -9.74 9.93 -10.19
N TRP A 16 -8.60 10.59 -10.04
CA TRP A 16 -8.45 12.04 -10.25
C TRP A 16 -7.41 12.34 -11.33
N LYS A 17 -7.27 13.63 -11.71
CA LYS A 17 -6.39 14.05 -12.83
C LYS A 17 -4.89 13.91 -12.53
N ASP A 18 -4.49 14.01 -11.27
CA ASP A 18 -3.08 14.05 -10.91
C ASP A 18 -2.50 12.65 -10.65
N PRO A 19 -1.19 12.42 -10.84
CA PRO A 19 -0.56 11.17 -10.45
C PRO A 19 -0.65 10.93 -8.94
N VAL A 20 -0.74 9.66 -8.55
CA VAL A 20 -0.71 9.26 -7.13
C VAL A 20 0.72 9.38 -6.58
N GLY A 21 0.85 10.09 -5.46
CA GLY A 21 2.11 10.34 -4.75
C GLY A 21 2.34 9.41 -3.55
N VAL A 22 3.55 9.48 -3.00
CA VAL A 22 3.97 8.74 -1.79
C VAL A 22 3.03 9.03 -0.62
N ASN A 23 2.55 10.27 -0.51
CA ASN A 23 1.58 10.69 0.51
C ASN A 23 0.28 9.87 0.55
N VAL A 24 -0.10 9.21 -0.54
CA VAL A 24 -1.29 8.33 -0.56
C VAL A 24 -0.95 6.96 0.04
N LEU A 25 0.26 6.45 -0.21
CA LEU A 25 0.74 5.21 0.43
C LEU A 25 0.85 5.40 1.94
N GLU A 26 1.54 6.45 2.39
CA GLU A 26 1.73 6.75 3.82
C GLU A 26 0.39 6.86 4.56
N LYS A 27 -0.59 7.54 3.96
CA LYS A 27 -1.94 7.64 4.53
C LYS A 27 -2.68 6.32 4.57
N LEU A 28 -2.42 5.41 3.64
CA LEU A 28 -3.03 4.09 3.63
C LEU A 28 -2.43 3.21 4.73
N GLU A 29 -1.11 3.29 4.94
CA GLU A 29 -0.39 2.65 6.04
C GLU A 29 -0.89 3.15 7.41
N GLU A 30 -1.05 4.47 7.57
CA GLU A 30 -1.62 5.07 8.79
C GLU A 30 -3.03 4.53 9.10
N LYS A 31 -3.88 4.38 8.08
CA LYS A 31 -5.24 3.82 8.24
C LYS A 31 -5.19 2.34 8.58
N ALA A 32 -4.32 1.57 7.92
CA ALA A 32 -4.15 0.14 8.17
C ALA A 32 -3.73 -0.12 9.63
N ALA A 33 -2.83 0.70 10.17
CA ALA A 33 -2.40 0.62 11.55
C ALA A 33 -3.55 0.79 12.58
N GLN A 34 -4.66 1.42 12.19
CA GLN A 34 -5.85 1.60 13.04
C GLN A 34 -6.86 0.44 12.93
N VAL A 35 -6.61 -0.55 12.08
CA VAL A 35 -7.51 -1.70 11.90
C VAL A 35 -7.15 -2.81 12.89
N GLU A 36 -8.07 -3.15 13.79
CA GLU A 36 -7.88 -4.16 14.86
C GLU A 36 -8.07 -5.63 14.39
N TRP A 37 -8.12 -5.88 13.08
CA TRP A 37 -8.27 -7.22 12.50
C TRP A 37 -6.92 -7.95 12.35
N GLY A 38 -6.87 -9.25 12.65
CA GLY A 38 -5.69 -10.11 12.42
C GLY A 38 -4.58 -10.10 13.49
N GLY A 39 -4.81 -9.49 14.66
CA GLY A 39 -3.82 -9.45 15.75
C GLY A 39 -2.49 -8.78 15.37
N GLN A 40 -1.46 -8.93 16.22
CA GLN A 40 -0.14 -8.29 16.00
C GLN A 40 0.75 -9.00 14.95
N LYS A 41 0.34 -10.17 14.44
CA LYS A 41 1.13 -10.99 13.53
C LYS A 41 0.43 -11.16 12.18
N ARG A 42 0.10 -10.03 11.55
CA ARG A 42 -0.40 -10.02 10.18
C ARG A 42 0.65 -9.48 9.21
N ARG A 43 0.70 -10.04 8.01
CA ARG A 43 1.44 -9.42 6.90
C ARG A 43 0.53 -8.41 6.23
N GLU A 44 1.03 -7.20 6.03
CA GLU A 44 0.25 -6.13 5.39
C GLU A 44 0.70 -5.95 3.95
N HIS A 45 -0.27 -5.89 3.05
CA HIS A 45 -0.07 -5.61 1.64
C HIS A 45 -0.83 -4.33 1.27
N PHE A 46 -0.11 -3.40 0.62
CA PHE A 46 -0.65 -2.12 0.21
C PHE A 46 -0.81 -2.05 -1.31
N ILE A 47 -2.01 -1.72 -1.76
CA ILE A 47 -2.36 -1.70 -3.18
C ILE A 47 -2.89 -0.31 -3.54
N LEU A 48 -2.22 0.34 -4.48
CA LEU A 48 -2.67 1.64 -5.00
C LEU A 48 -3.19 1.48 -6.42
N PHE A 49 -4.39 2.00 -6.67
CA PHE A 49 -4.96 2.10 -8.02
C PHE A 49 -5.00 3.55 -8.45
N SER A 50 -4.50 3.83 -9.65
CA SER A 50 -4.50 5.17 -10.22
C SER A 50 -4.88 5.15 -11.69
N VAL A 51 -5.81 6.03 -12.08
CA VAL A 51 -6.17 6.23 -13.49
C VAL A 51 -5.12 7.06 -14.25
N ASN A 52 -4.42 7.95 -13.56
CA ASN A 52 -3.40 8.84 -14.14
C ASN A 52 -1.97 8.45 -13.74
N GLY A 53 -1.78 7.21 -13.27
CA GLY A 53 -0.50 6.65 -12.91
C GLY A 53 0.09 7.22 -11.61
N PHE A 54 1.39 7.01 -11.43
CA PHE A 54 2.12 7.31 -10.19
C PHE A 54 3.22 8.34 -10.42
N THR A 55 3.50 9.13 -9.39
CA THR A 55 4.62 10.08 -9.39
C THR A 55 5.97 9.36 -9.59
N PRO A 56 6.98 10.03 -10.18
CA PRO A 56 8.32 9.46 -10.33
C PRO A 56 8.94 9.03 -9.00
N GLU A 57 8.66 9.76 -7.93
CA GLU A 57 9.11 9.48 -6.58
C GLU A 57 8.57 8.15 -6.07
N LEU A 58 7.25 7.93 -6.15
CA LEU A 58 6.62 6.67 -5.76
C LEU A 58 7.17 5.49 -6.58
N LYS A 59 7.40 5.69 -7.88
CA LYS A 59 8.03 4.67 -8.74
C LYS A 59 9.49 4.39 -8.37
N ALA A 60 10.24 5.42 -7.97
CA ALA A 60 11.62 5.26 -7.52
C ALA A 60 11.70 4.49 -6.20
N MET A 61 10.79 4.80 -5.28
CA MET A 61 10.63 4.07 -4.02
C MET A 61 10.32 2.59 -4.28
N ALA A 62 9.37 2.30 -5.18
CA ALA A 62 9.04 0.94 -5.61
C ALA A 62 10.25 0.13 -6.11
N LYS A 63 11.19 0.79 -6.81
CA LYS A 63 12.39 0.11 -7.31
C LYS A 63 13.44 -0.18 -6.22
N ARG A 64 13.44 0.57 -5.12
CA ARG A 64 14.41 0.40 -4.02
C ARG A 64 13.92 -0.60 -2.99
N GLU A 65 12.62 -0.64 -2.75
CA GLU A 65 12.02 -1.44 -1.69
C GLU A 65 11.59 -2.81 -2.23
N SER A 66 12.20 -3.85 -1.67
CA SER A 66 11.82 -5.22 -1.98
C SER A 66 10.40 -5.47 -1.48
N GLY A 67 9.44 -5.48 -2.40
CA GLY A 67 8.02 -5.72 -2.09
C GLY A 67 7.05 -4.68 -2.68
N LEU A 68 7.54 -3.54 -3.18
CA LEU A 68 6.70 -2.52 -3.80
C LEU A 68 6.85 -2.58 -5.33
N PHE A 69 5.73 -2.78 -6.04
CA PHE A 69 5.73 -2.97 -7.50
C PHE A 69 4.97 -1.82 -8.20
N PRO A 70 5.50 -1.26 -9.30
CA PRO A 70 4.90 -0.12 -10.01
C PRO A 70 3.75 -0.49 -10.97
#